data_AF-A0A822ZYR3-F1
#
_entry.id   AF-A0A822ZYR3-F1
#
_cell.length_a   1.000
_cell.length_b   1.000
_cell.length_c   1.000
_cell.angle_alpha   90.00
_cell.angle_beta   90.00
_cell.angle_gamma   90.00
#
_symmetry.space_group_name_H-M   'P 1'
#
loop_
_entity.id
_entity.type
_entity.pdbx_description
1 polymer ?
#
loop_
_entity_poly.entity_id
_entity_poly.type
_entity_poly.pdbx_seq_one_letter_code
_entity_poly.pdbx_strand_id
1 'polypeptide(L)'
;MRYAASLIGGPSTLATFVAVYALFGPTFPGIYDKDRGVYTLFYPGLSFAFPIPSQYTDCCNDGEAELPLEFPDGTTPVTCRVSVYDSAADNKVGVGSLLNKAIAPPLPVDSLYMEEVHVKLGEELWFTVGGQHIPFGASPQDVWTE
;
A
#
# COMPACT_ATOMS: atom_id res chain seq x y z
N MET A 1 -7.77 -6.97 6.42
CA MET A 1 -7.21 -5.73 5.85
C MET A 1 -8.33 -4.70 5.69
N ARG A 2 -8.12 -3.51 6.24
CA ARG A 2 -9.00 -2.34 6.04
C ARG A 2 -8.20 -1.24 5.37
N TYR A 3 -8.86 -0.45 4.55
CA TYR A 3 -8.31 0.77 3.98
C TYR A 3 -9.29 1.91 4.28
N ALA A 4 -8.80 2.95 4.97
CA ALA A 4 -9.63 3.94 5.63
C ALA A 4 -10.75 3.27 6.48
N ALA A 5 -12.02 3.64 6.24
CA ALA A 5 -13.17 3.06 6.93
C ALA A 5 -13.63 1.70 6.36
N SER A 6 -13.14 1.30 5.19
CA SER A 6 -13.69 0.16 4.42
C SER A 6 -12.93 -1.14 4.67
N LEU A 7 -13.65 -2.25 4.80
CA LEU A 7 -13.09 -3.59 4.85
C LEU A 7 -12.84 -4.06 3.41
N ILE A 8 -11.60 -4.42 3.08
CA ILE A 8 -11.24 -4.87 1.72
C ILE A 8 -10.88 -6.35 1.65
N GLY A 9 -10.43 -6.94 2.76
CA GLY A 9 -10.06 -8.35 2.82
C GLY A 9 -10.18 -8.90 4.23
N GLY A 10 -10.62 -10.14 4.38
CA GLY A 10 -10.79 -10.82 5.66
C GLY A 10 -11.42 -12.21 5.50
N PRO A 11 -11.70 -12.91 6.61
CA PRO A 11 -12.25 -14.28 6.57
C PRO A 11 -13.58 -14.40 5.79
N SER A 12 -14.37 -13.32 5.79
CA SER A 12 -15.68 -13.24 5.13
C SER A 12 -15.72 -12.28 3.95
N THR A 13 -14.56 -11.75 3.51
CA THR A 13 -14.49 -10.72 2.47
C THR A 13 -13.26 -10.95 1.61
N LEU A 14 -13.45 -11.28 0.34
CA LEU A 14 -12.35 -11.48 -0.61
C LEU A 14 -11.90 -10.13 -1.16
N ALA A 15 -10.58 -9.91 -1.19
CA ALA A 15 -9.99 -8.75 -1.84
C ALA A 15 -9.89 -9.01 -3.35
N THR A 16 -11.01 -8.86 -4.05
CA THR A 16 -11.11 -9.03 -5.50
C THR A 16 -10.57 -7.82 -6.26
N PHE A 17 -10.22 -8.00 -7.53
CA PHE A 17 -9.78 -6.91 -8.40
C PHE A 17 -10.82 -5.79 -8.43
N VAL A 18 -12.10 -6.11 -8.67
CA VAL A 18 -13.20 -5.13 -8.69
C VAL A 18 -13.30 -4.37 -7.37
N ALA A 19 -13.22 -5.05 -6.22
CA ALA A 19 -13.31 -4.39 -4.91
C ALA A 19 -12.12 -3.45 -4.64
N VAL A 20 -10.90 -3.88 -4.98
CA VAL A 20 -9.70 -3.06 -4.89
C VAL A 20 -9.81 -1.84 -5.81
N TYR A 21 -10.21 -2.07 -7.06
CA TYR A 21 -10.36 -1.02 -8.07
C TYR A 21 -11.44 0.00 -7.69
N ALA A 22 -12.56 -0.44 -7.12
CA ALA A 22 -13.63 0.44 -6.65
C ALA A 22 -13.20 1.29 -5.45
N LEU A 23 -12.39 0.76 -4.55
CA LEU A 23 -12.01 1.47 -3.32
C LEU A 23 -10.84 2.44 -3.55
N PHE A 24 -9.83 2.02 -4.30
CA PHE A 24 -8.65 2.84 -4.55
C PHE A 24 -8.75 3.69 -5.83
N GLY A 25 -9.71 3.38 -6.70
CA GLY A 25 -10.00 4.12 -7.92
C GLY A 25 -9.19 3.67 -9.14
N PRO A 26 -9.55 4.21 -10.32
CA PRO A 26 -8.91 3.92 -11.60
C PRO A 26 -7.53 4.59 -11.64
N THR A 27 -6.52 3.90 -11.12
CA THR A 27 -5.12 4.27 -11.37
C THR A 27 -4.65 3.68 -12.70
N PHE A 28 -3.47 4.12 -13.15
CA PHE A 28 -2.78 3.63 -14.35
C PHE A 28 -2.99 2.12 -14.55
N PRO A 29 -3.29 1.65 -15.77
CA PRO A 29 -3.55 0.24 -16.02
C PRO A 29 -2.39 -0.58 -15.46
N GLY A 30 -2.69 -1.49 -14.55
CA GLY A 30 -1.69 -2.35 -13.93
C GLY A 30 -0.89 -3.13 -14.97
N ILE A 31 0.15 -3.81 -14.52
CA ILE A 31 1.05 -4.53 -15.42
C ILE A 31 0.77 -6.01 -15.32
N TYR A 32 0.51 -6.62 -16.47
CA TYR A 32 0.42 -8.07 -16.58
C TYR A 32 1.80 -8.67 -16.89
N ASP A 33 2.31 -9.49 -15.96
CA ASP A 33 3.50 -10.31 -16.14
C ASP A 33 3.08 -11.67 -16.71
N LYS A 34 3.34 -11.89 -18.00
CA LYS A 34 2.97 -13.13 -18.72
C LYS A 34 3.76 -14.34 -18.25
N ASP A 35 5.03 -14.15 -17.87
CA ASP A 35 5.89 -15.24 -17.41
C ASP A 35 5.42 -15.77 -16.05
N ARG A 36 4.85 -14.88 -15.22
CA ARG A 36 4.32 -15.23 -13.90
C ARG A 36 2.82 -15.50 -13.89
N GLY A 37 2.09 -15.09 -14.93
CA GLY A 37 0.62 -15.14 -14.95
C GLY A 37 0.00 -14.23 -13.89
N VAL A 38 0.60 -13.06 -13.62
CA VAL A 38 0.17 -12.17 -12.54
C VAL A 38 -0.07 -10.76 -13.05
N TYR A 39 -1.26 -10.23 -12.79
CA TYR A 39 -1.59 -8.83 -13.01
C TYR A 39 -1.36 -8.03 -11.74
N THR A 40 -0.65 -6.91 -11.81
CA THR A 40 -0.32 -6.09 -10.64
C THR A 40 -0.88 -4.68 -10.77
N LEU A 41 -1.77 -4.29 -9.85
CA LEU A 41 -2.21 -2.90 -9.67
C LEU A 41 -1.24 -2.15 -8.76
N PHE A 42 -0.88 -0.93 -9.14
CA PHE A 42 0.05 -0.08 -8.40
C PHE A 42 -0.64 1.16 -7.87
N TYR A 43 -0.52 1.38 -6.56
CA TYR A 43 -1.03 2.56 -5.86
C TYR A 43 0.12 3.23 -5.09
N PRO A 44 0.01 4.53 -4.77
CA PRO A 44 0.94 5.18 -3.84
C PRO A 44 1.17 4.36 -2.56
N GLY A 45 2.41 3.94 -2.32
CA GLY A 45 2.83 3.17 -1.14
C GLY A 45 2.48 1.68 -1.14
N LEU A 46 1.79 1.12 -2.16
CA LEU A 46 1.45 -0.31 -2.18
C LEU A 46 1.12 -0.87 -3.57
N SER A 47 1.07 -2.20 -3.68
CA SER A 47 0.58 -2.90 -4.87
C SER A 47 -0.23 -4.13 -4.51
N PHE A 48 -1.16 -4.49 -5.39
CA PHE A 48 -1.95 -5.71 -5.32
C PHE A 48 -1.63 -6.59 -6.53
N ALA A 49 -1.27 -7.84 -6.27
CA ALA A 49 -1.03 -8.84 -7.30
C ALA A 49 -2.21 -9.82 -7.37
N PHE A 50 -2.65 -10.11 -8.60
CA PHE A 50 -3.79 -10.95 -8.93
C PHE A 50 -3.32 -12.05 -9.89
N PRO A 51 -3.44 -13.34 -9.51
CA PRO A 51 -3.14 -14.43 -10.41
C PRO A 51 -4.20 -14.51 -11.49
N ILE A 52 -3.77 -14.60 -12.74
CA ILE A 52 -4.64 -14.75 -13.91
C ILE A 52 -4.53 -16.21 -14.38
N PRO A 53 -5.64 -16.97 -14.39
CA PRO A 53 -5.64 -18.32 -14.95
C PRO A 53 -5.18 -18.33 -16.41
N SER A 54 -4.48 -19.39 -16.81
CA SER A 54 -3.89 -19.49 -18.15
C SER A 54 -4.94 -19.39 -19.27
N GLN A 55 -6.20 -19.73 -19.01
CA GLN A 55 -7.29 -19.59 -19.97
C GLN A 55 -7.75 -18.13 -20.20
N TYR A 56 -7.33 -17.19 -19.35
CA TYR A 56 -7.72 -15.77 -19.40
C TYR A 56 -6.51 -14.85 -19.63
N THR A 57 -5.38 -15.37 -20.09
CA THR A 57 -4.18 -14.54 -20.32
C THR A 57 -4.36 -13.57 -21.48
N ASP A 58 -5.19 -13.93 -22.46
CA ASP A 58 -5.40 -13.15 -23.67
C ASP A 58 -6.17 -11.85 -23.41
N CYS A 59 -7.06 -11.83 -22.39
CA CYS A 59 -7.79 -10.62 -22.02
C CYS A 59 -6.97 -9.61 -21.22
N CYS A 60 -5.75 -9.98 -20.80
CA CYS A 60 -4.89 -9.16 -19.94
C CYS A 60 -3.70 -8.51 -20.68
N ASN A 61 -3.62 -8.68 -22.00
CA ASN A 61 -2.49 -8.18 -22.80
C ASN A 61 -2.61 -6.68 -23.11
N ASP A 62 -1.49 -5.96 -22.96
CA ASP A 62 -1.17 -4.64 -23.54
C ASP A 62 -2.33 -3.63 -23.67
N GLY A 63 -2.94 -3.25 -22.54
CA GLY A 63 -3.77 -2.04 -22.46
C GLY A 63 -5.18 -2.13 -23.05
N GLU A 64 -5.57 -3.28 -23.60
CA GLU A 64 -6.93 -3.52 -24.12
C GLU A 64 -7.87 -4.18 -23.10
N ALA A 65 -7.35 -4.58 -21.93
CA ALA A 65 -8.18 -5.14 -20.86
C ALA A 65 -9.20 -4.10 -20.39
N GLU A 66 -10.50 -4.38 -20.56
CA GLU A 66 -11.55 -3.57 -19.95
C GLU A 66 -11.38 -3.64 -18.42
N LEU A 67 -11.08 -2.50 -17.81
CA LEU A 67 -10.95 -2.36 -16.36
C LEU A 67 -12.31 -1.93 -15.78
N PRO A 68 -12.73 -2.48 -14.63
CA PRO A 68 -12.04 -3.48 -13.81
C PRO A 68 -12.07 -4.89 -14.45
N LEU A 69 -11.03 -5.68 -14.19
CA LEU A 69 -10.88 -7.00 -14.79
C LEU A 69 -11.93 -7.98 -14.23
N GLU A 70 -12.81 -8.43 -15.13
CA GLU A 70 -13.77 -9.51 -14.92
C GLU A 70 -13.56 -10.57 -16.00
N PHE A 71 -13.63 -11.83 -15.59
CA PHE A 71 -13.53 -12.97 -16.50
C PHE A 71 -14.89 -13.21 -17.17
N PRO A 72 -14.93 -13.89 -18.34
CA PRO A 72 -16.16 -14.20 -19.06
C PRO A 72 -17.22 -14.98 -18.26
N ASP A 73 -16.83 -15.62 -17.16
CA ASP A 73 -17.73 -16.33 -16.25
C ASP A 73 -18.35 -15.40 -15.17
N GLY A 74 -18.06 -14.10 -15.22
CA GLY A 74 -18.49 -13.10 -14.25
C GLY A 74 -17.70 -13.10 -12.95
N THR A 75 -16.65 -13.92 -12.83
CA THR A 75 -15.75 -13.89 -11.67
C THR A 75 -14.64 -12.86 -11.87
N THR A 76 -14.02 -12.44 -10.78
CA THR A 76 -12.92 -11.47 -10.79
C THR A 76 -11.77 -12.01 -9.96
N PRO A 77 -10.50 -11.82 -10.37
CA PRO A 77 -9.40 -12.45 -9.69
C PRO A 77 -9.26 -11.91 -8.26
N VAL A 78 -8.88 -12.79 -7.34
CA VAL A 78 -8.66 -12.47 -5.94
C VAL A 78 -7.19 -12.20 -5.71
N THR A 79 -6.86 -11.17 -4.94
CA THR A 79 -5.46 -10.83 -4.67
C THR A 79 -4.75 -11.99 -3.95
N CYS A 80 -3.57 -12.35 -4.44
CA CYS A 80 -2.71 -13.36 -3.81
C CYS A 80 -1.59 -12.72 -2.98
N ARG A 81 -1.27 -11.46 -3.25
CA ARG A 81 -0.20 -10.74 -2.56
C ARG A 81 -0.47 -9.24 -2.55
N VAL A 82 -0.33 -8.66 -1.36
CA VAL A 82 -0.26 -7.22 -1.14
C VAL A 82 1.16 -6.88 -0.74
N SER A 83 1.78 -5.93 -1.42
CA SER A 83 3.11 -5.43 -1.06
C SER A 83 2.98 -3.98 -0.66
N VAL A 84 3.47 -3.62 0.53
CA VAL A 84 3.54 -2.25 1.02
C VAL A 84 4.97 -1.78 0.83
N TYR A 85 5.14 -0.61 0.22
CA TYR A 85 6.43 -0.04 -0.09
C TYR A 85 6.67 1.17 0.81
N ASP A 86 7.84 1.16 1.44
CA ASP A 86 8.39 2.31 2.11
C ASP A 86 9.37 3.00 1.15
N SER A 87 9.38 4.33 1.12
CA SER A 87 10.21 5.13 0.22
C SER A 87 11.69 5.18 0.61
N ALA A 88 12.13 4.33 1.55
CA ALA A 88 13.52 4.18 1.92
C ALA A 88 14.38 3.92 0.67
N ALA A 89 15.30 4.85 0.40
CA ALA A 89 16.01 5.05 -0.86
C ALA A 89 16.86 3.86 -1.37
N ASP A 90 16.93 2.76 -0.63
CA ASP A 90 17.71 1.59 -0.97
C ASP A 90 16.81 0.57 -1.69
N ASN A 91 16.69 0.74 -3.03
CA ASN A 91 15.88 0.00 -4.00
C ASN A 91 16.17 -1.53 -4.08
N LYS A 92 16.23 -2.24 -2.95
CA LYS A 92 16.69 -3.63 -2.85
C LYS A 92 15.56 -4.67 -2.84
N VAL A 93 14.30 -4.26 -2.83
CA VAL A 93 13.16 -5.19 -2.84
C VAL A 93 12.64 -5.34 -4.26
N GLY A 94 13.13 -6.36 -4.97
CA GLY A 94 12.63 -7.11 -6.15
C GLY A 94 11.54 -6.59 -7.14
N VAL A 95 11.14 -5.32 -7.09
CA VAL A 95 10.03 -4.71 -7.87
C VAL A 95 10.55 -3.61 -8.80
N GLY A 96 11.87 -3.50 -8.95
CA GLY A 96 12.53 -2.70 -9.98
C GLY A 96 12.06 -1.24 -10.05
N SER A 97 12.12 -0.65 -11.25
CA SER A 97 11.73 0.74 -11.53
C SER A 97 10.25 1.06 -11.32
N LEU A 98 9.40 0.07 -11.06
CA LEU A 98 7.96 0.24 -10.82
C LEU A 98 7.65 0.74 -9.41
N LEU A 99 8.60 0.62 -8.47
CA LEU A 99 8.55 1.26 -7.15
C LEU A 99 8.35 2.78 -7.25
N ASN A 100 8.92 3.42 -8.29
CA ASN A 100 8.75 4.85 -8.53
C ASN A 100 7.29 5.27 -8.78
N LYS A 101 6.40 4.32 -9.10
CA LYS A 101 4.96 4.60 -9.26
C LYS A 101 4.17 4.44 -7.96
N ALA A 102 4.75 3.78 -6.96
CA ALA A 102 4.13 3.50 -5.67
C ALA A 102 4.79 4.32 -4.55
N ILE A 103 5.06 5.60 -4.81
CA ILE A 103 5.58 6.53 -3.80
C ILE A 103 4.43 6.88 -2.85
N ALA A 104 4.64 6.82 -1.55
CA ALA A 104 3.65 7.29 -0.57
C ALA A 104 3.30 8.77 -0.85
N PRO A 105 2.02 9.18 -0.70
CA PRO A 105 1.67 10.59 -0.88
C PRO A 105 2.55 11.48 0.02
N PRO A 106 3.05 12.62 -0.48
CA PRO A 106 3.79 13.54 0.36
C PRO A 106 2.88 13.99 1.50
N LEU A 107 3.41 13.96 2.73
CA LEU A 107 2.70 14.48 3.88
C LEU A 107 2.53 16.01 3.73
N PRO A 108 1.48 16.59 4.33
CA PRO A 108 1.37 18.04 4.46
C PRO A 108 2.67 18.62 5.05
N VAL A 109 3.04 19.83 4.62
CA VAL A 109 4.30 20.49 5.01
C VAL A 109 4.45 20.61 6.53
N ASP A 110 3.34 20.68 7.27
CA ASP A 110 3.29 20.78 8.74
C ASP A 110 2.79 19.49 9.42
N SER A 111 2.91 18.33 8.76
CA SER A 111 2.46 17.07 9.33
C SER A 111 3.43 16.56 10.38
N LEU A 112 2.93 16.31 11.59
CA LEU A 112 3.64 15.57 12.64
C LEU A 112 3.59 14.04 12.42
N TYR A 113 2.85 13.58 11.39
CA TYR A 113 2.74 12.16 11.09
C TYR A 113 4.08 11.63 10.57
N MET A 114 4.60 10.55 11.17
CA MET A 114 5.94 10.02 10.87
C MET A 114 7.09 11.01 11.09
N GLU A 115 6.95 11.96 12.03
CA GLU A 115 8.08 12.80 12.41
C GLU A 115 9.25 11.96 12.93
N GLU A 116 10.47 12.43 12.67
CA GLU A 116 11.67 11.76 13.14
C GLU A 116 11.77 11.89 14.66
N VAL A 117 11.88 10.75 15.35
CA VAL A 117 12.03 10.69 16.81
C VAL A 117 13.46 10.30 17.14
N HIS A 118 14.14 11.15 17.91
CA HIS A 118 15.47 10.87 18.42
C HIS A 118 15.36 10.24 19.80
N VAL A 119 16.23 9.27 20.08
CA VAL A 119 16.26 8.58 21.37
C VAL A 119 17.53 8.96 22.09
N LYS A 120 17.39 9.55 23.29
CA LYS A 120 18.48 9.65 24.24
C LYS A 120 18.39 8.48 25.21
N LEU A 121 19.23 7.48 25.00
CA LEU A 121 19.21 6.22 25.76
C LEU A 121 19.24 6.48 27.27
N GLY A 122 18.23 5.95 27.97
CA GLY A 122 18.09 6.09 29.42
C GLY A 122 17.50 7.42 29.90
N GLU A 123 17.18 8.35 28.99
CA GLU A 123 16.61 9.65 29.35
C GLU A 123 15.25 9.90 28.71
N GLU A 124 15.15 10.07 27.38
CA GLU A 124 13.92 10.53 26.74
C GLU A 124 13.82 10.21 25.25
N LEU A 125 12.60 10.32 24.72
CA LEU A 125 12.30 10.43 23.29
C LEU A 125 12.14 11.92 22.94
N TRP A 126 12.75 12.39 21.87
CA TRP A 126 12.68 13.76 21.39
C TRP A 126 12.04 13.83 20.00
N PHE A 127 10.98 14.62 19.86
CA PHE A 127 10.24 14.82 18.62
C PHE A 127 10.80 16.03 17.87
N THR A 128 11.38 15.81 16.68
CA THR A 128 12.17 16.84 15.99
C THR A 128 11.33 17.96 15.38
N VAL A 129 10.09 17.67 14.97
CA VAL A 129 9.22 18.64 14.31
C VAL A 129 8.30 19.29 15.33
N GLY A 130 7.69 18.49 16.20
CA GLY A 130 6.78 18.99 17.23
C GLY A 130 7.48 19.62 18.45
N GLY A 131 8.77 19.32 18.65
CA GLY A 131 9.56 19.85 19.76
C GLY A 131 9.21 19.28 21.13
N GLN A 132 8.26 18.33 21.20
CA GLN A 132 7.93 17.64 22.44
C GLN A 132 9.03 16.65 22.82
N HIS A 133 9.09 16.31 24.09
CA HIS A 133 9.91 15.22 24.58
C HIS A 133 9.13 14.36 25.58
N ILE A 134 9.44 13.07 25.60
CA ILE A 134 8.82 12.11 26.50
C ILE A 134 9.93 11.46 27.33
N PRO A 135 10.11 11.86 28.60
CA PRO A 135 11.06 11.23 29.50
C PRO A 135 10.68 9.77 29.76
N PHE A 136 11.68 8.90 29.82
CA PHE A 136 11.45 7.51 30.20
C PHE A 136 11.02 7.43 31.66
N GLY A 137 9.85 6.82 31.89
CA GLY A 137 9.22 6.76 33.21
C GLY A 137 8.22 7.89 33.49
N ALA A 138 8.05 8.85 32.58
CA ALA A 138 6.97 9.82 32.67
C ALA A 138 5.60 9.13 32.59
N SER A 139 4.66 9.56 33.44
CA SER A 139 3.28 9.11 33.31
C SER A 139 2.61 9.80 32.11
N PRO A 140 1.54 9.22 31.54
CA PRO A 140 0.79 9.87 30.47
C PRO A 140 0.23 11.25 30.87
N GLN A 141 0.06 11.51 32.16
CA GLN A 141 -0.40 12.82 32.66
C GLN A 141 0.74 13.84 32.60
N ASP A 142 1.98 13.43 32.91
CA ASP A 142 3.15 14.30 32.85
C ASP A 142 3.43 14.78 31.42
N VAL A 143 3.21 13.89 30.43
CA VAL A 143 3.43 14.17 29.00
C VAL A 143 2.37 15.09 28.39
N TRP A 144 1.13 15.08 28.90
CA TRP A 144 0.02 15.86 28.31
C TRP A 144 -0.06 17.30 28.85
N THR A 145 0.64 17.62 29.94
CA THR A 145 0.46 18.92 30.62
C THR A 145 1.48 19.98 30.19
N GLU A 146 2.42 19.65 29.29
CA GLU A 146 3.47 20.55 28.78
C GLU A 146 3.17 21.12 27.38
#